data_AF-A0A1R3W008-F1
#
_entry.id   AF-A0A1R3W008-F1
#
_cell.length_a   1.000
_cell.length_b   1.000
_cell.length_c   1.000
_cell.angle_alpha   90.00
_cell.angle_beta   90.00
_cell.angle_gamma   90.00
#
_symmetry.space_group_name_H-M   'P 1'
#
loop_
_entity.id
_entity.type
_entity.pdbx_description
1 polymer ?
#
loop_
_entity_poly.entity_id
_entity_poly.type
_entity_poly.pdbx_seq_one_letter_code
_entity_poly.pdbx_strand_id
1 'polypeptide(L)'
;MEGFEQLADGPAVMDALASHRHSPDVPWTELSPHVIERGLVKVFPLAQVIGQDRGAREHFERACKNLEMHGIHSFGGDGFHNETWISPDGGYGERLAEAGMRPEQRSFAWRVHDHAVVNVRESAGDVSTLSLHVLPAEWIWPRLGEAKRDQSRRRTMAKHLAAADPRWEWPRQ
;
A
#
# COMPACT_ATOMS: atom_id res chain seq x y z
N MET A 1 -22.83 -11.37 2.03
CA MET A 1 -23.03 -11.23 0.57
C MET A 1 -22.16 -12.29 -0.06
N GLU A 2 -22.72 -13.15 -0.90
CA GLU A 2 -21.91 -14.22 -1.50
C GLU A 2 -20.83 -13.58 -2.38
N GLY A 3 -19.57 -13.94 -2.17
CA GLY A 3 -18.46 -13.47 -3.00
C GLY A 3 -17.83 -12.12 -2.64
N PHE A 4 -18.27 -11.35 -1.63
CA PHE A 4 -17.52 -10.17 -1.14
C PHE A 4 -17.14 -10.33 0.34
N GLU A 5 -15.87 -10.11 0.63
CA GLU A 5 -15.29 -10.17 1.98
C GLU A 5 -14.50 -8.88 2.26
N GLN A 6 -14.68 -8.31 3.45
CA GLN A 6 -13.90 -7.17 3.93
C GLN A 6 -13.28 -7.51 5.29
N LEU A 7 -11.95 -7.49 5.36
CA LEU A 7 -11.16 -7.77 6.57
C LEU A 7 -10.84 -6.51 7.37
N ALA A 8 -10.67 -5.38 6.68
CA ALA A 8 -10.33 -4.11 7.32
C ALA A 8 -10.87 -2.91 6.55
N ASP A 9 -11.04 -1.80 7.25
CA ASP A 9 -11.39 -0.51 6.66
C ASP A 9 -10.11 0.28 6.35
N GLY A 10 -9.79 0.43 5.06
CA GLY A 10 -8.56 1.06 4.61
C GLY A 10 -8.37 2.49 5.12
N PRO A 11 -9.36 3.39 4.99
CA PRO A 11 -9.36 4.71 5.62
C PRO A 11 -9.01 4.68 7.12
N ALA A 12 -9.63 3.79 7.89
CA ALA A 12 -9.34 3.66 9.32
C ALA A 12 -7.89 3.23 9.59
N VAL A 13 -7.33 2.31 8.79
CA VAL A 13 -5.90 1.93 8.87
C VAL A 13 -5.00 3.13 8.59
N MET A 14 -5.31 3.94 7.57
CA MET A 14 -4.53 5.13 7.23
C MET A 14 -4.59 6.20 8.34
N ASP A 15 -5.77 6.44 8.91
CA ASP A 15 -5.96 7.41 9.99
C ASP A 15 -5.27 6.95 11.28
N ALA A 16 -5.36 5.66 11.60
CA ALA A 16 -4.63 5.07 12.71
C ALA A 16 -3.11 5.18 12.50
N LEU A 17 -2.61 4.94 11.30
CA LEU A 17 -1.19 5.17 11.00
C LEU A 17 -0.80 6.65 11.17
N ALA A 18 -1.67 7.56 10.72
CA ALA A 18 -1.43 9.00 10.82
C ALA A 18 -1.42 9.50 12.27
N SER A 19 -2.13 8.85 13.19
CA SER A 19 -2.14 9.22 14.61
C SER A 19 -0.85 8.83 15.35
N HIS A 20 -0.07 7.87 14.83
CA HIS A 20 1.20 7.40 15.40
C HIS A 20 2.42 8.25 14.97
N ARG A 21 2.22 9.57 14.86
CA ARG A 21 3.24 10.51 14.36
C ARG A 21 4.55 10.40 15.16
N HIS A 22 5.64 10.05 14.47
CA HIS A 22 7.00 9.91 15.01
C HIS A 22 7.25 8.71 15.95
N SER A 23 6.34 7.74 16.05
CA SER A 23 6.67 6.48 16.75
C SER A 23 7.62 5.65 15.89
N PRO A 24 8.82 5.27 16.39
CA PRO A 24 9.66 4.29 15.72
C PRO A 24 9.02 2.89 15.72
N ASP A 25 8.10 2.65 16.65
CA ASP A 25 7.41 1.38 16.86
C ASP A 25 5.90 1.60 16.63
N VAL A 26 5.49 1.55 15.36
CA VAL A 26 4.05 1.53 15.02
C VAL A 26 3.50 0.15 15.42
N PRO A 27 2.44 0.07 16.24
CA PRO A 27 1.85 -1.20 16.64
C PRO A 27 0.99 -1.77 15.49
N TRP A 28 1.64 -2.34 14.47
CA TRP A 28 1.00 -2.73 13.21
C TRP A 28 -0.24 -3.62 13.39
N THR A 29 -0.22 -4.54 14.36
CA THR A 29 -1.34 -5.43 14.67
C THR A 29 -2.53 -4.72 15.32
N GLU A 30 -2.31 -3.57 15.95
CA GLU A 30 -3.39 -2.72 16.49
C GLU A 30 -4.06 -1.91 15.38
N LEU A 31 -3.34 -1.57 14.30
CA LEU A 31 -3.90 -0.96 13.10
C LEU A 31 -4.78 -1.96 12.34
N SER A 32 -4.35 -3.23 12.26
CA SER A 32 -5.16 -4.33 11.77
C SER A 32 -4.63 -5.68 12.27
N PRO A 33 -5.49 -6.56 12.81
CA PRO A 33 -5.07 -7.89 13.25
C PRO A 33 -4.63 -8.80 12.09
N HIS A 34 -4.92 -8.42 10.84
CA HIS A 34 -4.59 -9.18 9.64
C HIS A 34 -3.34 -8.66 8.91
N VAL A 35 -2.58 -7.75 9.53
CA VAL A 35 -1.35 -7.23 8.92
C VAL A 35 -0.34 -8.35 8.65
N ILE A 36 0.25 -8.32 7.46
CA ILE A 36 1.30 -9.24 7.03
C ILE A 36 2.61 -8.47 7.01
N GLU A 37 3.55 -8.86 7.86
CA GLU A 37 4.84 -8.19 7.98
C GLU A 37 5.92 -8.87 7.11
N ARG A 38 6.42 -8.16 6.10
CA ARG A 38 7.46 -8.59 5.16
C ARG A 38 8.68 -7.67 5.27
N GLY A 39 9.39 -7.75 6.40
CA GLY A 39 10.50 -6.85 6.69
C GLY A 39 10.01 -5.41 6.80
N LEU A 40 10.47 -4.54 5.90
CA LEU A 40 10.09 -3.12 5.86
C LEU A 40 8.77 -2.85 5.14
N VAL A 41 8.19 -3.86 4.48
CA VAL A 41 6.87 -3.78 3.87
C VAL A 41 5.85 -4.36 4.85
N LYS A 42 4.77 -3.61 5.11
CA LYS A 42 3.59 -4.09 5.81
C LYS A 42 2.44 -4.14 4.83
N VAL A 43 1.78 -5.28 4.71
CA VAL A 43 0.62 -5.45 3.84
C VAL A 43 -0.61 -5.57 4.71
N PHE A 44 -1.61 -4.75 4.41
CA PHE A 44 -2.93 -4.79 5.04
C PHE A 44 -3.93 -5.28 4.00
N PRO A 45 -4.31 -6.58 4.02
CA PRO A 45 -5.45 -7.07 3.26
C PRO A 45 -6.71 -6.31 3.70
N LEU A 46 -7.42 -5.72 2.74
CA LEU A 46 -8.61 -4.92 3.05
C LEU A 46 -9.89 -5.62 2.63
N ALA A 47 -9.98 -5.98 1.35
CA ALA A 47 -11.18 -6.59 0.78
C ALA A 47 -10.84 -7.56 -0.35
N GLN A 48 -11.71 -8.55 -0.55
CA GLN A 48 -11.67 -9.47 -1.67
C GLN A 48 -13.07 -9.59 -2.27
N VAL A 49 -13.11 -9.77 -3.58
CA VAL A 49 -14.29 -10.25 -4.29
C VAL A 49 -13.95 -11.50 -5.08
N ILE A 50 -14.81 -12.51 -5.01
CA ILE A 50 -14.72 -13.78 -5.74
C ILE A 50 -15.94 -13.90 -6.63
N GLY A 51 -15.71 -14.22 -7.90
CA GLY A 51 -16.75 -14.47 -8.89
C GLY A 51 -17.21 -13.21 -9.63
N GLN A 52 -18.37 -13.33 -10.26
CA GLN A 52 -18.93 -12.31 -11.17
C GLN A 52 -20.23 -11.71 -10.66
N ASP A 53 -20.58 -11.94 -9.38
CA ASP A 53 -21.77 -11.34 -8.80
C ASP A 53 -21.66 -9.82 -8.84
N ARG A 54 -22.65 -9.20 -9.49
CA ARG A 54 -22.63 -7.76 -9.73
C ARG A 54 -22.68 -6.97 -8.43
N GLY A 55 -23.45 -7.42 -7.44
CA GLY A 55 -23.56 -6.77 -6.15
C GLY A 55 -22.21 -6.78 -5.41
N ALA A 56 -21.60 -7.97 -5.30
CA ALA A 56 -20.30 -8.15 -4.68
C ALA A 56 -19.21 -7.27 -5.33
N ARG A 57 -19.19 -7.21 -6.67
CA ARG A 57 -18.26 -6.34 -7.41
C ARG A 57 -18.54 -4.86 -7.16
N GLU A 58 -19.80 -4.42 -7.15
CA GLU A 58 -20.15 -3.03 -6.83
C GLU A 58 -19.73 -2.62 -5.41
N HIS A 59 -19.77 -3.54 -4.44
CA HIS A 59 -19.25 -3.31 -3.10
C HIS A 59 -17.72 -3.19 -3.08
N PHE A 60 -17.02 -4.06 -3.79
CA PHE A 60 -15.56 -4.01 -3.92
C PHE A 60 -15.09 -2.70 -4.58
N GLU A 61 -15.71 -2.30 -5.69
CA GLU A 61 -15.39 -1.02 -6.35
C GLU A 61 -15.63 0.19 -5.45
N ARG A 62 -16.67 0.12 -4.60
CA ARG A 62 -16.94 1.17 -3.62
C ARG A 62 -15.85 1.24 -2.54
N ALA A 63 -15.37 0.09 -2.05
CA ALA A 63 -14.26 0.06 -1.11
C ALA A 63 -12.98 0.66 -1.72
N CYS A 64 -12.66 0.31 -2.97
CA CYS A 64 -11.55 0.90 -3.72
C CYS A 64 -11.69 2.43 -3.83
N LYS A 65 -12.85 2.90 -4.30
CA LYS A 65 -13.10 4.33 -4.51
C LYS A 65 -13.07 5.11 -3.20
N ASN A 66 -13.66 4.57 -2.13
CA ASN A 66 -13.66 5.21 -0.81
C ASN A 66 -12.24 5.38 -0.28
N LEU A 67 -11.40 4.35 -0.43
CA LEU A 67 -10.00 4.42 -0.03
C LEU A 67 -9.22 5.47 -0.83
N GLU A 68 -9.37 5.50 -2.15
CA GLU A 68 -8.69 6.47 -3.02
C GLU A 68 -9.13 7.90 -2.70
N MET A 69 -10.43 8.14 -2.58
CA MET A 69 -10.98 9.45 -2.20
C MET A 69 -10.50 9.90 -0.82
N HIS A 70 -10.41 8.98 0.15
CA HIS A 70 -9.85 9.28 1.47
C HIS A 70 -8.37 9.66 1.37
N GLY A 71 -7.59 8.90 0.61
CA GLY A 71 -6.20 9.22 0.32
C GLY A 71 -6.03 10.64 -0.23
N ILE A 72 -6.81 10.97 -1.26
CA ILE A 72 -6.81 12.29 -1.91
C ILE A 72 -7.24 13.40 -0.94
N HIS A 73 -8.30 13.20 -0.16
CA HIS A 73 -8.82 14.25 0.72
C HIS A 73 -7.97 14.47 1.97
N SER A 74 -7.47 13.40 2.58
CA SER A 74 -6.79 13.44 3.88
C SER A 74 -5.28 13.63 3.74
N PHE A 75 -4.71 13.15 2.63
CA PHE A 75 -3.26 13.13 2.39
C PHE A 75 -2.87 13.71 1.02
N GLY A 76 -3.82 14.03 0.16
CA GLY A 76 -3.58 14.81 -1.06
C GLY A 76 -3.53 16.31 -0.75
N GLY A 77 -2.76 17.06 -1.55
CA GLY A 77 -2.65 18.51 -1.41
C GLY A 77 -1.86 19.18 -2.53
N ASP A 78 -2.13 20.47 -2.76
CA ASP A 78 -1.66 21.32 -3.88
C ASP A 78 -0.14 21.62 -3.94
N GLY A 79 0.69 20.88 -3.20
CA GLY A 79 2.12 21.19 -3.08
C GLY A 79 2.98 19.94 -2.99
N PHE A 80 3.84 19.75 -3.99
CA PHE A 80 5.04 18.90 -4.03
C PHE A 80 4.97 17.58 -3.23
N HIS A 81 4.63 16.48 -3.93
CA HIS A 81 4.96 15.09 -3.58
C HIS A 81 4.15 14.34 -2.51
N ASN A 82 2.95 14.78 -2.13
CA ASN A 82 2.16 14.00 -1.15
C ASN A 82 1.36 12.85 -1.76
N GLU A 83 1.11 12.88 -3.06
CA GLU A 83 0.52 11.80 -3.85
C GLU A 83 1.41 11.51 -5.05
N THR A 84 1.60 10.24 -5.40
CA THR A 84 2.35 9.84 -6.59
C THR A 84 1.83 8.51 -7.12
N TRP A 85 1.67 8.44 -8.45
CA TRP A 85 1.41 7.17 -9.12
C TRP A 85 2.67 6.29 -9.09
N ILE A 86 2.49 5.03 -8.71
CA ILE A 86 3.54 4.01 -8.73
C ILE A 86 3.73 3.49 -10.16
N SER A 87 4.85 3.87 -10.77
CA SER A 87 5.25 3.33 -12.07
C SER A 87 5.59 1.84 -11.97
N PRO A 88 5.06 0.98 -12.85
CA PRO A 88 5.40 -0.45 -12.87
C PRO A 88 6.86 -0.71 -13.24
N ASP A 89 7.53 0.24 -13.88
CA ASP A 89 8.88 0.08 -14.42
C ASP A 89 9.96 0.63 -13.48
N GLY A 90 9.62 0.97 -12.24
CA GLY A 90 10.57 1.55 -11.30
C GLY A 90 10.21 1.42 -9.84
N GLY A 91 11.24 1.41 -9.01
CA GLY A 91 11.13 1.42 -7.56
C GLY A 91 10.29 0.26 -7.02
N TYR A 92 9.30 0.57 -6.18
CA TYR A 92 8.43 -0.46 -5.61
C TYR A 92 7.45 -1.05 -6.64
N GLY A 93 7.10 -0.32 -7.71
CA GLY A 93 6.24 -0.86 -8.75
C GLY A 93 6.90 -1.98 -9.57
N GLU A 94 8.22 -1.91 -9.76
CA GLU A 94 8.99 -3.01 -10.36
C GLU A 94 8.91 -4.26 -9.47
N ARG A 95 8.99 -4.10 -8.14
CA ARG A 95 8.85 -5.23 -7.19
C ARG A 95 7.46 -5.86 -7.27
N LEU A 96 6.41 -5.05 -7.38
CA LEU A 96 5.04 -5.54 -7.60
C LEU A 96 4.93 -6.32 -8.91
N ALA A 97 5.48 -5.79 -10.00
CA ALA A 97 5.46 -6.43 -11.31
C ALA A 97 6.23 -7.77 -11.32
N GLU A 98 7.41 -7.83 -10.71
CA GLU A 98 8.20 -9.07 -10.57
C GLU A 98 7.47 -10.14 -9.74
N ALA A 99 6.70 -9.72 -8.73
CA ALA A 99 5.87 -10.61 -7.93
C ALA A 99 4.62 -11.13 -8.67
N GLY A 100 4.41 -10.71 -9.92
CA GLY A 100 3.20 -11.03 -10.69
C GLY A 100 1.99 -10.20 -10.30
N MET A 101 2.12 -9.29 -9.33
CA MET A 101 1.07 -8.40 -8.86
C MET A 101 0.96 -7.24 -9.84
N ARG A 102 0.16 -7.42 -10.89
CA ARG A 102 -0.10 -6.40 -11.91
C ARG A 102 -1.35 -5.64 -11.52
N PRO A 103 -1.24 -4.39 -11.05
CA PRO A 103 -2.42 -3.65 -10.66
C PRO A 103 -3.35 -3.46 -11.85
N GLU A 104 -4.65 -3.73 -11.68
CA GLU A 104 -5.62 -3.56 -12.78
C GLU A 104 -5.71 -2.09 -13.24
N GLN A 105 -5.39 -1.18 -12.32
CA GLN A 105 -5.43 0.26 -12.49
C GLN A 105 -4.17 0.89 -11.88
N ARG A 106 -4.01 2.19 -12.06
CA ARG A 106 -2.90 2.93 -11.42
C ARG A 106 -2.96 2.75 -9.90
N SER A 107 -1.88 2.24 -9.32
CA SER A 107 -1.64 2.29 -7.88
C SER A 107 -1.12 3.66 -7.49
N PHE A 108 -1.77 4.30 -6.53
CA PHE A 108 -1.37 5.56 -5.94
C PHE A 108 -0.67 5.32 -4.61
N ALA A 109 0.28 6.20 -4.31
CA ALA A 109 0.98 6.24 -3.04
C ALA A 109 0.73 7.59 -2.38
N TRP A 110 0.40 7.57 -1.09
CA TRP A 110 0.29 8.76 -0.26
C TRP A 110 1.36 8.77 0.82
N ARG A 111 1.88 9.97 1.12
CA ARG A 111 2.85 10.14 2.19
C ARG A 111 2.14 10.29 3.52
N VAL A 112 2.35 9.33 4.43
CA VAL A 112 1.87 9.39 5.82
C VAL A 112 3.10 9.42 6.74
N HIS A 113 3.53 10.63 7.10
CA HIS A 113 4.77 10.89 7.85
C HIS A 113 6.02 10.32 7.16
N ASP A 114 6.66 9.33 7.78
CA ASP A 114 7.83 8.62 7.29
C ASP A 114 7.48 7.34 6.50
N HIS A 115 6.19 7.11 6.24
CA HIS A 115 5.69 6.00 5.45
C HIS A 115 5.11 6.47 4.11
N ALA A 116 5.27 5.65 3.08
CA ALA A 116 4.43 5.66 1.91
C ALA A 116 3.37 4.58 2.08
N VAL A 117 2.11 4.95 1.79
CA VAL A 117 0.96 4.05 1.82
C VAL A 117 0.49 3.90 0.39
N VAL A 118 0.63 2.69 -0.16
CA VAL A 118 0.31 2.36 -1.55
C VAL A 118 -0.97 1.54 -1.60
N ASN A 119 -1.97 1.94 -2.37
CA ASN A 119 -3.10 1.06 -2.67
C ASN A 119 -2.73 0.06 -3.77
N VAL A 120 -3.00 -1.21 -3.52
CA VAL A 120 -2.74 -2.28 -4.49
C VAL A 120 -4.04 -3.04 -4.72
N ARG A 121 -4.52 -2.94 -5.96
CA ARG A 121 -5.66 -3.67 -6.48
C ARG A 121 -5.15 -4.72 -7.46
N GLU A 122 -5.34 -5.99 -7.14
CA GLU A 122 -4.90 -7.11 -7.96
C GLU A 122 -6.09 -7.93 -8.43
N SER A 123 -5.96 -8.62 -9.55
CA SER A 123 -6.91 -9.63 -9.99
C SER A 123 -6.24 -10.84 -10.59
N ALA A 124 -6.66 -12.01 -10.13
CA ALA A 124 -6.16 -13.31 -10.54
C ALA A 124 -7.37 -14.23 -10.79
N GLY A 125 -7.67 -14.50 -12.06
CA GLY A 125 -8.84 -15.29 -12.44
C GLY A 125 -10.14 -14.56 -12.08
N ASP A 126 -10.98 -15.19 -11.26
CA ASP A 126 -12.25 -14.65 -10.77
C ASP A 126 -12.12 -13.95 -9.40
N VAL A 127 -10.90 -13.81 -8.89
CA VAL A 127 -10.61 -13.19 -7.60
C VAL A 127 -10.00 -11.81 -7.82
N SER A 128 -10.55 -10.78 -7.17
CA SER A 128 -9.94 -9.46 -7.06
C SER A 128 -9.70 -9.11 -5.60
N THR A 129 -8.54 -8.55 -5.28
CA THR A 129 -8.15 -8.17 -3.92
C THR A 129 -7.73 -6.71 -3.85
N LEU A 130 -8.08 -6.06 -2.75
CA LEU A 130 -7.66 -4.72 -2.37
C LEU A 130 -6.79 -4.82 -1.12
N SER A 131 -5.64 -4.16 -1.15
CA SER A 131 -4.71 -4.09 -0.03
C SER A 131 -4.03 -2.72 0.08
N LEU A 132 -3.53 -2.40 1.27
CA LEU A 132 -2.61 -1.29 1.50
C LEU A 132 -1.21 -1.83 1.78
N HIS A 133 -0.23 -1.36 1.02
CA HIS A 133 1.18 -1.62 1.28
C HIS A 133 1.79 -0.39 1.95
N VAL A 134 2.25 -0.55 3.19
CA VAL A 134 2.97 0.48 3.94
C VAL A 134 4.45 0.18 3.88
N LEU A 135 5.23 1.16 3.44
CA LEU A 135 6.68 1.03 3.22
C LEU A 135 7.38 2.35 3.55
N PRO A 136 8.72 2.38 3.68
CA PRO A 136 9.43 3.62 3.99
C PRO A 136 9.21 4.70 2.93
N ALA A 137 8.80 5.91 3.34
CA ALA A 137 8.48 7.00 2.41
C ALA A 137 9.63 7.34 1.46
N GLU A 138 10.87 7.15 1.89
CA GLU A 138 12.06 7.40 1.07
C GLU A 138 12.18 6.50 -0.17
N TRP A 139 11.47 5.37 -0.22
CA TRP A 139 11.44 4.50 -1.41
C TRP A 139 10.65 5.13 -2.56
N ILE A 140 9.65 5.96 -2.25
CA ILE A 140 8.84 6.69 -3.24
C ILE A 140 9.37 8.12 -3.43
N TRP A 141 9.71 8.78 -2.33
CA TRP A 141 10.19 10.16 -2.30
C TRP A 141 11.57 10.23 -1.63
N PRO A 142 12.64 9.83 -2.33
CA PRO A 142 13.99 9.82 -1.79
C PRO A 142 14.44 11.24 -1.44
N ARG A 143 15.06 11.42 -0.27
CA ARG A 143 15.66 12.70 0.10
C ARG A 143 16.84 13.02 -0.83
N LEU A 144 16.79 14.17 -1.49
CA LEU A 144 17.86 14.67 -2.34
C LEU A 144 18.90 15.40 -1.48
N GLY A 145 19.96 14.70 -1.07
CA GLY A 145 21.14 15.28 -0.43
C GLY A 145 22.43 14.84 -1.13
N GLU A 146 23.44 15.70 -1.17
CA GLU A 146 24.70 15.45 -1.89
C GLU A 146 25.84 14.96 -0.99
N ALA A 147 25.64 14.90 0.33
CA ALA A 147 26.70 14.52 1.26
C ALA A 147 27.04 13.01 1.17
N LYS A 148 28.27 12.65 1.55
CA LYS A 148 28.74 11.24 1.61
C LYS A 148 27.81 10.34 2.45
N ARG A 149 27.21 10.87 3.51
CA ARG A 149 26.21 10.17 4.34
C ARG A 149 24.93 9.86 3.56
N ASP A 150 24.52 10.73 2.65
CA ASP A 150 23.33 10.52 1.82
C ASP A 150 23.58 9.47 0.73
N GLN A 151 24.80 9.36 0.20
CA GLN A 151 25.16 8.25 -0.69
C GLN A 151 25.10 6.89 0.01
N SER A 152 25.59 6.80 1.24
CA SER A 152 25.48 5.57 2.04
C SER A 152 24.02 5.21 2.35
N ARG A 153 23.19 6.21 2.68
CA ARG A 153 21.75 6.02 2.86
C ARG A 153 21.08 5.51 1.58
N ARG A 154 21.34 6.14 0.43
CA ARG A 154 20.81 5.72 -0.88
C ARG A 154 21.15 4.28 -1.23
N ARG A 155 22.40 3.85 -1.00
CA ARG A 155 22.80 2.46 -1.23
C ARG A 155 22.08 1.48 -0.32
N THR A 156 21.90 1.84 0.94
CA THR A 156 21.18 1.01 1.93
C THR A 156 19.71 0.90 1.54
N MET A 157 19.07 2.03 1.20
CA MET A 157 17.71 2.12 0.71
C MET A 157 17.52 1.28 -0.56
N ALA A 158 18.41 1.39 -1.55
CA ALA A 158 18.35 0.59 -2.77
C ALA A 158 18.43 -0.92 -2.49
N LYS A 159 19.28 -1.34 -1.54
CA LYS A 159 19.33 -2.74 -1.11
C LYS A 159 18.03 -3.19 -0.45
N HIS A 160 17.47 -2.37 0.43
CA HIS A 160 16.21 -2.68 1.10
C HIS A 160 15.05 -2.77 0.12
N LEU A 161 14.98 -1.86 -0.85
CA LEU A 161 13.99 -1.88 -1.91
C LEU A 161 14.13 -3.11 -2.81
N ALA A 162 15.36 -3.48 -3.19
CA ALA A 162 15.62 -4.69 -3.97
C ALA A 162 15.24 -5.99 -3.22
N ALA A 163 15.33 -5.98 -1.88
CA ALA A 163 14.94 -7.10 -1.03
C ALA A 163 13.44 -7.06 -0.63
N ALA A 164 12.68 -6.06 -1.07
CA ALA A 164 11.27 -5.96 -0.74
C ALA A 164 10.47 -7.11 -1.37
N ASP A 165 9.71 -7.81 -0.55
CA ASP A 165 8.83 -8.89 -0.99
C ASP A 165 7.36 -8.45 -0.83
N PRO A 166 6.68 -8.07 -1.92
CA PRO A 166 5.29 -7.66 -1.83
C PRO A 166 4.34 -8.86 -1.81
N ARG A 167 4.80 -10.11 -1.96
CA ARG A 167 3.91 -11.28 -2.06
C ARG A 167 3.22 -11.57 -0.74
N TRP A 168 1.92 -11.78 -0.85
CA TRP A 168 1.05 -12.16 0.26
C TRP A 168 -0.06 -13.07 -0.25
N GLU A 169 -0.73 -13.73 0.69
CA GLU A 169 -1.90 -14.57 0.42
C GLU A 169 -3.05 -14.07 1.30
N TRP A 170 -4.28 -14.23 0.81
CA TRP A 170 -5.47 -13.88 1.58
C TRP A 170 -5.46 -14.61 2.93
N PRO A 171 -5.62 -13.90 4.07
CA PRO A 171 -5.64 -14.53 5.38
C PRO A 171 -6.72 -15.61 5.46
N ARG A 172 -6.34 -16.83 5.87
CA ARG A 172 -7.31 -17.88 6.15
C ARG A 172 -8.01 -17.55 7.46
N GLN A 173 -9.34 -17.53 7.44
CA GLN A 173 -10.17 -17.44 8.65
C GLN A 173 -10.17 -18.75 9.43
#